data_AF-A0A381L3K1-F1
#
_entry.id   AF-A0A381L3K1-F1
#
_cell.length_a   1.000
_cell.length_b   1.000
_cell.length_c   1.000
_cell.angle_alpha   90.00
_cell.angle_beta   90.00
_cell.angle_gamma   90.00
#
_symmetry.space_group_name_H-M   'P 1'
#
loop_
_entity.id
_entity.type
_entity.pdbx_description
1 polymer ?
#
loop_
_entity_poly.entity_id
_entity_poly.type
_entity_poly.pdbx_seq_one_letter_code
_entity_poly.pdbx_strand_id
1 'polypeptide(L)' 'REIFYSQPLRRFAHGFCLHNNHLELWIVDRAGAYSSGEIDVSKSQEKLIRALLSYMLMSDQDLGLD' A
#
# COMPACT_ATOMS: atom_id res chain seq x y z
N ARG A 1 14.11 -2.12 -0.91
CA ARG A 1 15.19 -2.46 0.05
C ARG A 1 15.74 -1.21 0.73
N GLU A 2 16.16 -0.19 -0.02
CA GLU A 2 16.67 1.09 0.52
C GLU A 2 15.85 1.69 1.67
N ILE A 3 14.52 1.69 1.57
CA ILE A 3 13.65 2.24 2.63
C ILE A 3 13.82 1.57 4.01
N PHE A 4 14.17 0.29 4.03
CA PHE A 4 14.42 -0.44 5.28
C PHE A 4 15.84 -0.26 5.79
N TYR A 5 16.78 0.12 4.93
CA TYR A 5 18.12 0.52 5.36
C TYR A 5 18.14 1.93 5.94
N SER A 6 17.37 2.86 5.35
CA SER A 6 17.25 4.22 5.87
C SER A 6 16.35 4.32 7.11
N GLN A 7 15.39 3.40 7.28
CA GLN A 7 14.51 3.31 8.45
C GLN A 7 14.51 1.88 9.01
N PRO A 8 15.54 1.50 9.80
CA PRO A 8 15.72 0.12 10.26
C PRO A 8 14.57 -0.45 11.10
N LEU A 9 13.83 0.41 11.80
CA LEU A 9 12.68 0.00 12.63
C LEU A 9 11.38 -0.15 11.82
N ARG A 10 11.35 0.34 10.57
CA ARG A 10 10.16 0.18 9.72
C ARG A 10 9.88 -1.31 9.51
N ARG A 11 8.66 -1.72 9.81
CA ARG A 11 8.19 -3.12 9.73
C ARG A 11 7.84 -3.51 8.30
N PHE A 12 7.10 -2.64 7.63
CA PHE A 12 6.68 -2.79 6.24
C PHE A 12 6.45 -1.40 5.60
N ALA A 13 6.30 -1.38 4.28
CA ALA A 13 5.99 -0.20 3.50
C ALA A 13 4.77 -0.47 2.62
N HIS A 14 3.83 0.46 2.64
CA HIS A 14 2.69 0.44 1.74
C HIS A 14 3.06 1.10 0.40
N GLY A 15 2.47 0.62 -0.67
CA GLY A 15 2.53 1.24 -1.99
C GLY A 15 1.30 0.86 -2.81
N PHE A 16 1.12 1.53 -3.95
CA PHE A 16 0.12 1.13 -4.92
C PHE A 16 0.58 1.47 -6.33
N CYS A 17 0.09 0.72 -7.30
CA CYS A 17 0.23 1.02 -8.71
C CYS A 17 -1.14 1.32 -9.28
N LEU A 18 -1.27 2.44 -9.98
CA LEU A 18 -2.47 2.78 -10.74
C LEU A 18 -2.07 2.89 -12.21
N HIS A 19 -2.56 1.98 -13.03
CA HIS A 19 -2.32 1.96 -14.47
C HIS A 19 -3.66 1.85 -15.20
N ASN A 20 -3.98 2.84 -16.04
CA ASN A 20 -5.30 2.99 -16.66
C ASN A 20 -6.41 2.94 -15.59
N ASN A 21 -7.28 1.93 -15.65
CA ASN A 21 -8.38 1.71 -14.71
C ASN A 21 -8.11 0.55 -13.76
N HIS A 22 -6.84 0.20 -13.56
CA HIS A 22 -6.42 -0.92 -12.72
C HIS A 22 -5.55 -0.41 -11.57
N LEU A 23 -6.03 -0.65 -10.36
CA LEU A 23 -5.35 -0.34 -9.11
C LEU A 23 -4.82 -1.65 -8.50
N GLU A 24 -3.58 -1.64 -8.04
CA GLU A 24 -3.01 -2.76 -7.29
C GLU A 24 -2.35 -2.21 -6.04
N LEU A 25 -2.77 -2.68 -4.87
CA LEU A 25 -2.22 -2.27 -3.57
C LEU A 25 -1.12 -3.25 -3.16
N TRP A 26 -0.06 -2.72 -2.58
CA TRP A 26 1.14 -3.45 -2.23
C TRP A 26 1.52 -3.22 -0.77
N ILE A 27 1.96 -4.29 -0.12
CA ILE A 27 2.70 -4.26 1.13
C ILE A 27 4.04 -4.93 0.86
N VAL A 28 5.12 -4.23 1.19
CA VAL A 28 6.47 -4.76 1.08
C VAL A 28 7.07 -4.83 2.47
N ASP A 29 7.68 -5.95 2.82
CA ASP A 29 8.40 -6.14 4.07
C ASP A 29 9.76 -6.81 3.82
N ARG A 30 10.34 -7.42 4.85
CA ARG A 30 11.63 -8.13 4.76
C ARG A 30 11.53 -9.51 4.10
N ALA A 31 10.33 -10.10 4.08
CA ALA A 31 10.06 -11.39 3.44
C ALA A 31 9.73 -11.23 1.95
N GLY A 32 9.16 -10.10 1.54
CA GLY A 32 8.91 -9.82 0.13
C GLY A 32 7.82 -8.78 -0.10
N ALA A 33 7.24 -8.82 -1.30
CA ALA A 33 6.11 -7.98 -1.68
C ALA A 33 4.84 -8.83 -1.78
N TYR A 34 3.75 -8.32 -1.22
CA TYR A 34 2.41 -8.89 -1.23
C TYR A 34 1.48 -7.91 -1.93
N SER A 35 0.64 -8.43 -2.81
CA SER A 35 -0.32 -7.63 -3.58
C SER A 35 -1.76 -7.97 -3.21
N SER A 36 -2.66 -6.98 -3.30
CA SER A 36 -4.11 -7.20 -3.27
C SER A 36 -4.64 -7.95 -4.50
N GLY A 37 -3.83 -8.11 -5.54
CA GLY A 37 -4.27 -8.38 -6.89
C GLY A 37 -4.85 -7.14 -7.56
N GLU A 38 -5.14 -7.28 -8.85
CA GLU A 38 -5.64 -6.20 -9.70
C GLU A 38 -7.10 -5.85 -9.39
N ILE A 39 -7.36 -4.55 -9.20
CA ILE A 39 -8.68 -3.99 -8.91
C ILE A 39 -9.08 -3.08 -10.07
N ASP A 40 -10.11 -3.48 -10.81
CA ASP A 40 -10.73 -2.64 -11.83
C ASP A 40 -11.55 -1.51 -11.16
N VAL A 41 -10.98 -0.30 -11.14
CA VAL A 41 -11.61 0.88 -10.54
C VAL A 41 -12.74 1.46 -11.39
N SER A 42 -12.85 1.10 -12.67
CA SER A 42 -14.00 1.51 -13.49
C SER A 42 -15.30 0.85 -13.03
N LYS A 43 -15.19 -0.39 -12.53
CA LYS A 43 -16.32 -1.15 -11.97
C LYS A 43 -16.62 -0.77 -10.53
N SER A 44 -15.69 -0.10 -9.85
CA SER A 44 -15.85 0.22 -8.43
C SER A 44 -14.95 1.40 -8.02
N GLN A 45 -15.36 2.61 -8.40
CA GLN A 45 -14.69 3.86 -8.01
C GLN A 45 -14.60 4.01 -6.49
N GLU A 46 -15.57 3.47 -5.77
CA GLU A 46 -15.59 3.43 -4.31
C GLU A 46 -14.37 2.72 -3.72
N LYS A 47 -13.84 1.68 -4.37
CA LYS A 47 -12.64 0.98 -3.89
C LYS A 47 -11.40 1.87 -3.93
N LEU A 48 -11.27 2.71 -4.96
CA LEU A 48 -10.18 3.69 -5.03
C LEU A 48 -10.28 4.69 -3.88
N ILE A 49 -11.47 5.25 -3.68
CA ILE A 49 -11.72 6.23 -2.61
C ILE A 49 -11.46 5.59 -1.25
N ARG A 50 -11.94 4.37 -1.01
CA ARG A 50 -11.70 3.63 0.23
C ARG A 50 -10.22 3.36 0.46
N ALA A 51 -9.47 2.94 -0.56
CA ALA A 51 -8.03 2.71 -0.43
C ALA A 51 -7.27 4.00 -0.04
N LEU A 52 -7.59 5.12 -0.70
CA LEU A 52 -6.99 6.42 -0.37
C LEU A 52 -7.39 6.91 1.03
N LEU A 53 -8.66 6.78 1.41
CA LEU A 53 -9.14 7.10 2.75
C LEU A 53 -8.46 6.24 3.81
N SER A 54 -8.28 4.94 3.56
CA SER A 54 -7.55 4.05 4.47
C SER A 54 -6.14 4.57 4.70
N TYR A 55 -5.39 4.93 3.65
CA TYR A 55 -4.04 5.49 3.84
C TYR A 55 -4.03 6.79 4.63
N MET A 56 -4.99 7.68 4.43
CA MET A 56 -5.08 8.93 5.19
C MET A 56 -5.44 8.73 6.66
N LEU A 57 -6.15 7.64 6.99
CA LEU A 57 -6.62 7.34 8.34
C LEU A 57 -5.70 6.38 9.10
N MET A 58 -4.73 5.76 8.44
CA MET A 58 -3.77 4.85 9.05
C MET A 58 -2.88 5.60 10.05
N SER A 59 -2.69 5.01 11.22
CA SER A 59 -1.69 5.46 12.19
C SER A 59 -0.28 5.17 11.69
N ASP A 60 0.73 5.74 12.36
CA ASP A 60 2.14 5.39 12.13
C ASP A 60 2.36 3.87 12.25
N GLN A 61 1.73 3.25 13.24
CA GLN A 61 1.80 1.81 13.45
C GLN A 61 1.19 1.04 12.28
N ASP A 62 0.04 1.47 11.77
CA ASP A 62 -0.61 0.89 10.59
C ASP A 62 0.20 1.11 9.32
N LEU A 63 0.97 2.20 9.23
CA LEU A 63 1.92 2.47 8.14
C LEU A 63 3.24 1.69 8.28
N GLY A 64 3.39 0.91 9.35
CA GLY A 64 4.56 0.09 9.62
C GLY A 64 5.72 0.88 10.22
N LEU A 65 5.48 2.09 10.72
CA LEU A 65 6.40 2.84 11.56
C LEU A 65 6.31 2.32 13.01
N ASP A 66 7.40 2.46 13.74
CA ASP A 66 7.55 2.08 15.15
C ASP A 66 8.09 3.28 15.92
#